data_AF-A0A355H286-F1
#
_entry.id   AF-A0A355H286-F1
#
_cell.length_a   1.000
_cell.length_b   1.000
_cell.length_c   1.000
_cell.angle_alpha   90.00
_cell.angle_beta   90.00
_cell.angle_gamma   90.00
#
_symmetry.space_group_name_H-M   'P 1'
#
loop_
_entity.id
_entity.type
_entity.pdbx_description
1 polymer ?
#
loop_
_entity_poly.entity_id
_entity_poly.type
_entity_poly.pdbx_seq_one_letter_code
_entity_poly.pdbx_strand_id
1 'polypeptide(L)' 'LMDGGVPVKDIVAGIAMGLLKEGEEVVILSDILGDEDHAGDMDFKVCGTEKGVTAMQMDIKIDGLTED' A
#
# COMPACT_ATOMS: atom_id res chain seq x y z
N LEU A 1 -5.76 5.29 -20.73
CA LEU A 1 -4.60 6.09 -21.16
C LEU A 1 -3.95 5.49 -22.40
N MET A 2 -3.32 4.32 -22.29
CA MET A 2 -2.63 3.67 -23.42
C MET A 2 -3.57 3.30 -24.58
N ASP A 3 -4.70 2.65 -24.27
CA ASP A 3 -5.71 2.32 -25.29
C ASP A 3 -6.31 3.57 -25.96
N GLY A 4 -6.42 4.66 -25.20
CA GLY A 4 -6.88 5.97 -25.71
C GLY A 4 -5.79 6.79 -26.43
N GLY A 5 -4.60 6.25 -26.65
CA GLY A 5 -3.51 6.93 -27.37
C GLY A 5 -2.84 8.08 -26.60
N VAL A 6 -3.07 8.20 -25.30
CA VAL A 6 -2.41 9.24 -24.48
C VAL A 6 -0.95 8.85 -24.27
N PRO A 7 0.03 9.71 -24.64
CA PRO A 7 1.43 9.41 -24.40
C PRO A 7 1.72 9.45 -22.91
N VAL A 8 2.10 8.29 -22.35
CA VAL A 8 2.52 8.12 -20.96
C VAL A 8 4.01 7.78 -20.91
N LYS A 9 4.67 8.18 -19.81
CA LYS A 9 6.11 7.91 -19.64
C LYS A 9 6.42 6.44 -19.40
N ASP A 10 5.53 5.72 -18.73
CA ASP A 10 5.69 4.30 -18.39
C ASP A 10 4.35 3.67 -17.95
N ILE A 11 4.32 2.34 -17.78
CA ILE A 11 3.21 1.59 -17.21
C ILE A 11 3.22 1.73 -15.68
N VAL A 12 2.05 2.06 -15.12
CA VAL A 12 1.86 2.20 -13.66
C VAL A 12 0.84 1.19 -13.18
N ALA A 13 1.13 0.55 -12.04
CA ALA A 13 0.21 -0.27 -11.26
C ALA A 13 0.23 0.18 -9.78
N GLY A 14 -0.69 -0.35 -8.98
CA GLY A 14 -0.70 -0.11 -7.54
C GLY A 14 -1.34 -1.26 -6.78
N ILE A 15 -1.00 -1.36 -5.49
CA ILE A 15 -1.46 -2.39 -4.57
C ILE A 15 -1.83 -1.76 -3.23
N ALA A 16 -2.86 -2.31 -2.59
CA ALA A 16 -3.20 -2.01 -1.20
C ALA A 16 -2.59 -3.09 -0.29
N MET A 17 -1.90 -2.65 0.74
CA MET A 17 -1.20 -3.49 1.70
C MET A 17 -1.71 -3.17 3.10
N GLY A 18 -1.72 -4.17 3.98
CA GLY A 18 -2.08 -4.02 5.38
C GLY A 18 -0.93 -4.41 6.29
N LEU A 19 -0.96 -3.91 7.51
CA LEU A 19 -0.06 -4.29 8.58
C LEU A 19 -0.89 -4.62 9.82
N LEU A 20 -0.60 -5.76 10.42
CA LEU A 20 -1.11 -6.19 11.72
C LEU A 20 0.06 -6.26 12.70
N LYS A 21 -0.10 -5.68 13.89
CA LYS A 21 0.90 -5.65 14.95
C LYS A 21 0.29 -6.13 16.27
N GLU A 22 0.81 -7.25 16.77
CA GLU A 22 0.47 -7.76 18.11
C GLU A 22 1.74 -7.80 18.97
N GLY A 23 1.86 -6.83 19.89
CA GLY A 23 3.08 -6.66 20.69
C GLY A 23 4.30 -6.33 19.82
N GLU A 24 5.24 -7.27 19.74
CA GLU A 24 6.45 -7.17 18.89
C GLU A 24 6.30 -7.90 17.54
N GLU A 25 5.24 -8.70 17.36
CA GLU A 25 5.02 -9.41 16.10
C GLU A 25 4.35 -8.50 15.08
N VAL A 26 4.90 -8.48 13.86
CA VAL A 26 4.39 -7.69 12.74
C VAL A 26 4.15 -8.60 11.55
N VAL A 27 2.97 -8.51 10.95
CA VAL A 27 2.60 -9.22 9.72
C VAL A 27 2.18 -8.22 8.66
N ILE A 28 2.69 -8.41 7.44
CA ILE A 28 2.31 -7.63 6.26
C ILE A 28 1.36 -8.44 5.40
N LEU A 29 0.20 -7.88 5.11
CA LEU A 29 -0.82 -8.43 4.22
C LEU A 29 -0.72 -7.76 2.85
N SER A 30 -0.76 -8.57 1.79
CA SER A 30 -0.72 -8.09 0.40
C SER A 30 -2.08 -8.22 -0.25
N ASP A 31 -2.47 -7.22 -1.05
CA ASP A 31 -3.77 -7.19 -1.76
C ASP A 31 -4.95 -7.38 -0.81
N ILE A 32 -5.01 -6.49 0.20
CA ILE A 32 -5.98 -6.61 1.30
C ILE A 32 -7.42 -6.50 0.81
N LEU A 33 -8.28 -7.33 1.39
CA LEU A 33 -9.74 -7.22 1.27
C LEU A 33 -10.27 -6.10 2.17
N GLY A 34 -11.50 -5.66 1.91
CA GLY A 34 -12.12 -4.60 2.73
C GLY A 34 -12.28 -4.96 4.21
N ASP A 35 -12.51 -6.24 4.50
CA ASP A 35 -12.58 -6.73 5.89
C ASP A 35 -11.21 -6.71 6.58
N GLU A 36 -10.13 -6.96 5.82
CA GLU A 36 -8.75 -6.91 6.31
C GLU A 36 -8.27 -5.46 6.51
N ASP A 37 -8.70 -4.52 5.67
CA ASP A 37 -8.45 -3.09 5.83
C ASP A 37 -9.06 -2.54 7.13
N HIS A 38 -10.29 -2.96 7.46
CA HIS A 38 -10.94 -2.57 8.72
C HIS A 38 -10.19 -3.14 9.92
N ALA A 39 -9.81 -4.42 9.86
CA ALA A 39 -9.14 -5.12 10.96
C ALA A 39 -7.66 -4.75 11.12
N GLY A 40 -7.02 -4.18 10.09
CA GLY A 40 -5.60 -3.80 10.08
C GLY A 40 -5.27 -2.62 10.98
N ASP A 41 -4.05 -2.64 11.53
CA ASP A 41 -3.51 -1.56 12.38
C ASP A 41 -2.94 -0.39 11.56
N MET A 42 -2.52 -0.69 10.33
CA MET A 42 -2.15 0.30 9.32
C MET A 42 -2.52 -0.26 7.95
N ASP A 43 -3.02 0.59 7.07
CA ASP A 43 -3.10 0.30 5.65
C ASP A 43 -2.22 1.28 4.88
N PHE A 44 -1.50 0.76 3.89
CA PHE A 44 -0.66 1.56 3.04
C PHE A 44 -0.83 1.13 1.58
N LYS A 45 -0.97 2.13 0.72
CA LYS A 45 -1.26 1.97 -0.69
C LYS A 45 -0.07 2.50 -1.46
N VAL A 46 0.47 1.69 -2.37
CA VAL A 46 1.66 2.04 -3.13
C VAL A 46 1.35 1.90 -4.61
N CYS A 47 1.69 2.93 -5.38
CA CYS A 47 1.61 2.93 -6.84
C CYS A 47 2.99 3.19 -7.43
N GLY A 48 3.32 2.54 -8.54
CA GLY A 48 4.62 2.68 -9.17
C GLY A 48 4.72 2.10 -10.57
N THR A 49 5.89 2.34 -11.15
CA THR A 49 6.38 1.73 -12.38
C THR A 49 7.46 0.72 -12.02
N GLU A 50 7.96 -0.06 -12.97
CA GLU A 50 9.15 -0.92 -12.74
C GLU A 50 10.38 -0.13 -12.29
N LYS A 51 10.44 1.17 -12.55
CA LYS A 51 11.56 2.06 -12.21
C LYS A 51 11.45 2.68 -10.82
N GLY A 52 10.31 2.53 -10.14
CA GLY A 52 10.12 3.03 -8.79
C GLY A 52 8.71 3.52 -8.47
N VAL A 53 8.57 3.98 -7.24
CA VAL A 53 7.31 4.44 -6.64
C VAL A 53 6.92 5.81 -7.20
N THR A 54 5.68 5.93 -7.66
CA THR A 54 5.09 7.19 -8.15
C THR A 54 4.16 7.83 -7.14
N ALA A 55 3.56 7.03 -6.25
CA ALA A 55 2.73 7.52 -5.15
C ALA A 55 2.73 6.54 -3.98
N MET A 56 2.59 7.07 -2.77
CA MET A 56 2.42 6.31 -1.54
C MET A 56 1.41 7.03 -0.66
N GLN A 57 0.49 6.27 -0.10
CA GLN A 57 -0.46 6.71 0.93
C GLN A 57 -0.31 5.77 2.12
N MET A 58 -0.34 6.32 3.33
CA MET A 58 -0.34 5.55 4.58
C MET A 58 -1.46 6.08 5.47
N ASP A 59 -2.25 5.18 6.03
CA ASP A 59 -3.23 5.46 7.06
C ASP A 59 -2.90 4.62 8.30
N ILE A 60 -2.62 5.30 9.41
CA ILE A 60 -2.15 4.70 10.65
C ILE A 60 -3.30 4.73 11.64
N LYS A 61 -3.76 3.55 12.07
CA LYS A 61 -4.93 3.42 12.96
C LYS A 61 -4.54 3.23 14.42
N ILE A 62 -3.26 2.96 14.71
CA ILE A 62 -2.71 2.77 16.06
C ILE A 62 -1.55 3.71 16.39
N ASP A 63 -1.36 4.03 17.67
CA ASP A 63 -0.15 4.70 18.15
C ASP A 63 1.02 3.69 18.28
N GLY A 64 2.22 4.02 17.81
CA GLY A 64 3.43 3.22 18.08
C GLY A 64 3.95 2.31 16.95
N LEU A 65 3.74 2.69 15.69
CA LEU A 65 4.55 2.18 14.58
C LEU A 65 5.92 2.87 14.59
N THR A 66 6.97 2.07 14.80
CA THR A 66 8.36 2.50 14.78
C THR A 66 8.93 2.36 13.38
N GLU A 67 9.85 3.25 13.01
CA GLU A 67 10.55 3.23 11.72
C GLU A 67 11.57 2.09 11.62
N ASP A 68 12.01 1.56 12.77
CA ASP A 68 13.05 0.55 12.95
C ASP A 68 12.50 -0.88 13.15
#